data_AF-A0A5E6Y326-F1
#
_entry.id   AF-A0A5E6Y326-F1
#
_cell.length_a   1.000
_cell.length_b   1.000
_cell.length_c   1.000
_cell.angle_alpha   90.00
_cell.angle_beta   90.00
_cell.angle_gamma   90.00
#
_symmetry.space_group_name_H-M   'P 1'
#
loop_
_entity.id
_entity.type
_entity.pdbx_description
1 polymer ?
#
loop_
_entity_poly.entity_id
_entity_poly.type
_entity_poly.pdbx_seq_one_letter_code
_entity_poly.pdbx_strand_id
1 'polypeptide(L)'
;MKLIGATSHYVTGDLDEGPIIEQDTVRVTHGQSAEDYVSLGRDVESQVLARALHAHVHRRAFLNGNKTVLFPASPGSFSSDRIG
;
A
#
# COMPACT_ATOMS: atom_id res chain seq x y z
N MET A 1 7.86 -18.53 -8.81
CA MET A 1 7.85 -17.56 -7.69
C MET A 1 6.45 -17.55 -7.10
N LYS A 2 6.28 -17.51 -5.76
CA LYS A 2 4.98 -17.39 -5.10
C LYS A 2 4.97 -16.10 -4.27
N LEU A 3 3.96 -15.26 -4.47
CA LEU A 3 3.81 -13.94 -3.86
C LEU A 3 2.39 -13.78 -3.33
N ILE A 4 2.25 -13.01 -2.26
CA ILE A 4 1.00 -12.34 -1.87
C ILE A 4 1.28 -10.85 -1.81
N GLY A 5 0.25 -10.02 -1.73
CA GLY A 5 0.43 -8.57 -1.68
C GLY A 5 -0.82 -7.85 -1.21
N ALA A 6 -0.69 -6.53 -1.12
CA ALA A 6 -1.77 -5.63 -0.78
C ALA A 6 -1.78 -4.43 -1.74
N THR A 7 -2.96 -3.89 -1.97
CA THR A 7 -3.19 -2.74 -2.85
C THR A 7 -4.05 -1.72 -2.12
N SER A 8 -3.58 -0.47 -2.05
CA SER A 8 -4.40 0.67 -1.61
C SER A 8 -4.94 1.39 -2.82
N HIS A 9 -6.24 1.64 -2.84
CA HIS A 9 -6.93 2.37 -3.90
C HIS A 9 -8.00 3.29 -3.31
N TYR A 10 -8.42 4.29 -4.09
CA TYR A 10 -9.58 5.09 -3.71
C TYR A 10 -10.87 4.28 -3.82
N VAL A 11 -11.86 4.55 -2.97
CA VAL A 11 -13.17 3.92 -3.07
C VAL A 11 -13.99 4.59 -4.17
N THR A 12 -14.68 3.81 -4.98
CA THR A 12 -15.63 4.28 -6.00
C THR A 12 -16.96 3.54 -5.88
N GLY A 13 -17.91 3.80 -6.78
CA GLY A 13 -19.17 3.05 -6.82
C GLY A 13 -18.99 1.58 -7.24
N ASP A 14 -17.91 1.30 -7.98
CA ASP A 14 -17.53 -0.05 -8.41
C ASP A 14 -16.63 -0.69 -7.34
N LEU A 15 -17.04 -1.86 -6.85
CA LEU A 15 -16.39 -2.57 -5.74
C LEU A 15 -14.96 -2.98 -6.15
N ASP A 16 -13.96 -2.53 -5.39
CA ASP A 16 -12.55 -2.85 -5.58
C ASP A 16 -11.93 -2.40 -6.93
N GLU A 17 -12.61 -1.52 -7.68
CA GLU A 17 -12.15 -1.05 -9.00
C GLU A 17 -11.62 0.39 -9.01
N GLY A 18 -11.42 0.98 -7.84
CA GLY A 18 -10.96 2.36 -7.77
C GLY A 18 -9.49 2.55 -8.17
N PRO A 19 -9.08 3.80 -8.48
CA PRO A 19 -7.71 4.10 -8.87
C PRO A 19 -6.68 3.72 -7.80
N ILE A 20 -5.71 2.89 -8.17
CA ILE A 20 -4.63 2.42 -7.29
C ILE A 20 -3.72 3.59 -6.88
N ILE A 21 -3.31 3.61 -5.61
CA ILE A 21 -2.38 4.60 -5.04
C ILE A 21 -1.02 3.98 -4.75
N GLU A 22 -1.00 2.78 -4.16
CA GLU A 22 0.21 2.07 -3.70
C GLU A 22 -0.04 0.55 -3.76
N GLN A 23 1.01 -0.22 -4.07
CA GLN A 23 0.96 -1.67 -4.08
C GLN A 23 2.31 -2.24 -3.65
N ASP A 24 2.29 -3.36 -2.92
CA ASP A 24 3.50 -4.08 -2.55
C ASP A 24 3.25 -5.58 -2.47
N THR A 25 4.33 -6.35 -2.49
CA THR A 25 4.27 -7.82 -2.48
C THR A 25 5.31 -8.40 -1.52
N VAL A 26 4.98 -9.54 -0.94
CA VAL A 26 5.90 -10.32 -0.12
C VAL A 26 6.01 -11.73 -0.67
N ARG A 27 7.21 -12.30 -0.57
CA ARG A 27 7.46 -13.66 -1.05
C ARG A 27 6.95 -14.67 -0.03
N VAL A 28 6.30 -15.71 -0.55
CA VAL A 28 5.79 -16.83 0.24
C VAL A 28 6.31 -18.16 -0.30
N THR A 29 6.21 -19.20 0.52
CA THR A 29 6.62 -20.57 0.21
C THR A 29 5.50 -21.54 0.55
N HIS A 30 5.60 -22.77 0.03
CA HIS A 30 4.61 -23.82 0.30
C HIS A 30 4.71 -24.41 1.72
N GLY A 31 5.76 -24.10 2.47
CA GLY A 31 5.96 -24.58 3.84
C GLY A 31 5.27 -23.71 4.91
N GLN A 32 4.58 -22.65 4.50
CA GLN A 32 3.89 -21.73 5.38
C GLN A 32 2.41 -22.09 5.50
N SER A 33 1.86 -21.90 6.69
CA SER A 33 0.45 -22.07 6.99
C SER A 33 -0.39 -20.89 6.50
N ALA A 34 -1.72 -21.02 6.55
CA ALA A 34 -2.61 -19.90 6.28
C ALA A 34 -2.46 -18.77 7.30
N GLU A 35 -2.17 -19.10 8.57
CA GLU A 35 -1.93 -18.11 9.64
C GLU A 35 -0.65 -17.31 9.37
N ASP A 36 0.38 -17.94 8.85
CA ASP A 36 1.60 -17.25 8.41
C ASP A 36 1.30 -16.25 7.28
N TYR A 37 0.46 -16.63 6.32
CA TYR A 37 0.04 -15.73 5.24
C TYR A 37 -0.79 -14.55 5.74
N VAL A 38 -1.65 -14.76 6.74
CA VAL A 38 -2.41 -13.67 7.38
C VAL A 38 -1.47 -12.72 8.11
N SER A 39 -0.48 -13.25 8.84
CA SER A 39 0.52 -12.41 9.53
C SER A 39 1.31 -11.57 8.53
N LEU A 40 1.84 -12.19 7.47
CA LEU A 40 2.57 -11.50 6.41
C LEU A 40 1.69 -10.51 5.63
N GLY A 41 0.42 -10.87 5.42
CA GLY A 41 -0.61 -10.03 4.80
C GLY A 41 -0.82 -8.74 5.59
N ARG A 42 -1.01 -8.83 6.90
CA ARG A 42 -1.20 -7.67 7.78
C ARG A 42 -0.02 -6.69 7.74
N ASP A 43 1.20 -7.21 7.66
CA ASP A 43 2.40 -6.39 7.58
C ASP A 43 2.44 -5.61 6.26
N VAL A 44 2.20 -6.28 5.12
CA VAL A 44 2.19 -5.62 3.81
C VAL A 44 1.00 -4.67 3.65
N GLU A 45 -0.18 -5.03 4.16
CA GLU A 45 -1.37 -4.17 4.20
C GLU A 45 -1.11 -2.88 4.97
N SER A 46 -0.52 -2.98 6.16
CA SER A 46 -0.22 -1.83 7.02
C SER A 46 0.75 -0.86 6.34
N GLN A 47 1.79 -1.39 5.69
CA GLN A 47 2.78 -0.58 4.97
C GLN A 47 2.20 0.09 3.74
N VAL A 48 1.47 -0.65 2.90
CA VAL A 48 0.83 -0.14 1.68
C VAL A 48 -0.17 0.98 2.04
N LEU A 49 -0.99 0.77 3.07
CA LEU A 49 -1.93 1.77 3.55
C LEU A 49 -1.22 3.02 4.09
N ALA A 50 -0.19 2.85 4.92
CA ALA A 50 0.56 3.97 5.48
C ALA A 50 1.21 4.84 4.39
N ARG A 51 1.80 4.22 3.36
CA ARG A 51 2.40 4.96 2.23
C ARG A 51 1.37 5.67 1.37
N ALA A 52 0.24 5.02 1.08
CA ALA A 52 -0.87 5.63 0.35
C ALA A 52 -1.45 6.84 1.11
N LEU A 53 -1.72 6.70 2.41
CA LEU A 53 -2.18 7.78 3.27
C LEU A 53 -1.15 8.92 3.31
N HIS A 54 0.13 8.60 3.51
CA HIS A 54 1.20 9.60 3.51
C HIS A 54 1.23 10.40 2.20
N ALA A 55 1.02 9.75 1.04
CA ALA A 55 0.93 10.45 -0.23
C ALA A 55 -0.33 11.30 -0.38
N HIS A 56 -1.48 10.79 0.05
CA HIS A 56 -2.74 11.51 -0.01
C HIS A 56 -2.70 12.78 0.85
N VAL A 57 -2.33 12.67 2.14
CA VAL A 57 -2.35 13.80 3.08
C VAL A 57 -1.32 14.88 2.75
N HIS A 58 -0.21 14.51 2.10
CA HIS A 58 0.80 15.46 1.62
C HIS A 58 0.52 15.99 0.21
N ARG A 59 -0.69 15.77 -0.34
CA ARG A 59 -1.09 16.22 -1.67
C ARG A 59 -0.13 15.78 -2.78
N ARG A 60 0.30 14.53 -2.72
CA ARG A 60 1.17 13.90 -3.73
C ARG A 60 0.45 12.88 -4.61
N ALA A 61 -0.81 12.54 -4.30
CA ALA A 61 -1.62 11.60 -5.08
C ALA A 61 -2.77 12.33 -5.77
N PHE A 62 -2.79 12.34 -7.10
CA PHE A 62 -3.79 13.05 -7.90
C PHE A 62 -4.53 12.11 -8.83
N LEU A 63 -5.86 12.22 -8.90
CA LEU A 63 -6.66 11.43 -9.82
C LEU A 63 -6.45 11.91 -11.27
N ASN A 64 -6.31 10.96 -12.19
CA ASN A 64 -6.25 11.16 -13.63
C ASN A 64 -7.09 10.08 -14.32
N GLY A 65 -8.39 10.37 -14.48
CA GLY A 65 -9.36 9.37 -14.90
C GLY A 65 -9.42 8.20 -13.92
N ASN A 66 -9.20 6.98 -14.42
CA ASN A 66 -9.17 5.75 -13.63
C ASN A 66 -7.79 5.41 -13.03
N LYS A 67 -6.86 6.37 -13.01
CA LYS A 67 -5.49 6.18 -12.48
C LYS A 67 -5.15 7.26 -11.46
N THR A 68 -4.10 7.01 -10.69
CA THR A 68 -3.49 7.99 -9.77
C THR A 68 -2.10 8.37 -10.28
N VAL A 69 -1.84 9.66 -10.37
CA VAL A 69 -0.48 10.22 -10.55
C VAL A 69 0.12 10.45 -9.17
N LEU A 70 1.23 9.77 -8.88
CA LEU A 70 1.91 9.81 -7.58
C LEU A 70 3.24 10.57 -7.69
N PHE A 71 3.38 11.66 -6.94
CA PHE A 71 4.64 12.41 -6.84
C PHE A 71 5.53 11.80 -5.75
N PRO A 72 6.86 11.74 -5.97
CA PRO A 72 7.79 11.16 -5.00
C PRO A 72 7.75 11.95 -3.69
N ALA A 73 7.92 11.24 -2.59
CA ALA A 73 8.08 11.88 -1.30
C ALA A 73 9.47 12.55 -1.23
N SER A 74 9.57 13.69 -0.54
CA SER A 74 10.88 14.31 -0.29
C SER A 74 11.77 13.35 0.52
N PRO A 75 13.11 13.35 0.31
CA PRO A 75 14.02 12.55 1.12
C PRO A 75 13.76 12.74 2.61
N GLY A 76 13.69 11.65 3.38
CA GLY A 76 13.45 11.68 4.82
C GLY A 76 11.98 11.87 5.26
N SER A 77 11.03 12.11 4.35
CA SER A 77 9.63 12.36 4.73
C SER A 77 8.90 11.19 5.40
N PHE A 78 9.44 9.97 5.33
CA PHE A 78 8.90 8.81 6.05
C PHE A 78 9.52 8.60 7.45
N SER A 79 10.50 9.42 7.88
CA SER A 79 11.04 9.32 9.23
C SER A 79 10.07 9.97 10.22
N SER A 80 9.43 9.15 11.06
CA SER A 80 8.69 9.64 12.22
C SER A 80 9.69 10.15 13.27
N ASP A 81 9.60 11.43 13.64
CA ASP A 81 10.35 12.01 14.77
C ASP A 81 9.83 11.53 16.15
N ARG A 82 8.82 10.65 16.17
CA ARG A 82 8.22 10.09 17.39
C ARG A 82 8.29 8.57 17.36
N ILE A 83 9.48 8.02 17.54
CA ILE A 83 9.66 6.72 18.19
C ILE A 83 10.74 6.92 19.25
N GLY A 84 10.29 7.26 20.45
CA GLY A 84 11.06 7.36 21.69
C GLY A 84 10.12 7.03 22.83
#